data_AF-A0A375DVN1-F1
#
_entry.id   AF-A0A375DVN1-F1
#
_cell.length_a   1.000
_cell.length_b   1.000
_cell.length_c   1.000
_cell.angle_alpha   90.00
_cell.angle_beta   90.00
_cell.angle_gamma   90.00
#
_symmetry.space_group_name_H-M   'P 1'
#
loop_
_entity.id
_entity.type
_entity.pdbx_description
1 polymer ?
#
loop_
_entity_poly.entity_id
_entity_poly.type
_entity_poly.pdbx_seq_one_letter_code
_entity_poly.pdbx_strand_id
1 'polypeptide(L)'
;MMEVMPIYGPEGWCERGHGKPLVESDKGLRYFLTSEIKDELIAAGLIFTVSTRLMTDDPGRLREALVEILKRRSKARAARRIAIEQGFPLRSVEKLDESPA
;
A
#
# COMPACT_ATOMS: atom_id res chain seq x y z
N MET A 1 -22.94 15.56 -9.47
CA MET A 1 -22.25 16.59 -8.67
C MET A 1 -20.90 15.98 -8.30
N MET A 2 -19.77 16.58 -8.67
CA MET A 2 -18.45 16.05 -8.29
C MET A 2 -18.21 16.36 -6.81
N GLU A 3 -18.07 15.34 -5.97
CA GLU A 3 -17.86 15.48 -4.53
C GLU A 3 -16.35 15.61 -4.26
N VAL A 4 -15.90 16.84 -4.02
CA VAL A 4 -14.51 17.09 -3.60
C VAL A 4 -14.41 16.86 -2.11
N MET A 5 -13.57 15.91 -1.70
CA MET A 5 -13.38 15.58 -0.29
C MET A 5 -11.90 15.51 0.10
N PRO A 6 -11.57 15.79 1.36
CA PRO A 6 -10.22 15.59 1.86
C PRO A 6 -9.88 14.10 1.92
N ILE A 7 -8.64 13.75 1.60
CA ILE A 7 -8.13 12.39 1.77
C ILE A 7 -7.90 12.07 3.24
N TYR A 8 -7.51 13.08 4.04
CA TYR A 8 -7.21 12.92 5.45
C TYR A 8 -7.99 13.90 6.33
N GLY A 9 -8.16 13.53 7.59
CA GLY A 9 -8.69 14.37 8.65
C GLY A 9 -10.17 14.12 8.91
N PRO A 10 -10.81 14.99 9.71
CA PRO A 10 -12.24 14.92 9.93
C PRO A 10 -12.99 14.97 8.60
N GLU A 11 -13.97 14.08 8.44
CA GLU A 11 -14.70 13.87 7.17
C GLU A 11 -13.81 13.46 5.98
N GLY A 12 -12.61 12.96 6.27
CA GLY A 12 -11.69 12.43 5.29
C GLY A 12 -12.16 11.14 4.65
N TRP A 13 -11.41 10.69 3.65
CA TRP A 13 -11.72 9.52 2.84
C TRP A 13 -11.92 8.23 3.67
N CYS A 14 -11.18 7.99 4.76
CA CYS A 14 -11.45 6.83 5.63
C CYS A 14 -12.67 7.03 6.55
N GLU A 15 -12.89 8.24 7.06
CA GLU A 15 -14.03 8.58 7.93
C GLU A 15 -15.35 8.38 7.19
N ARG A 16 -15.41 8.79 5.91
CA ARG A 16 -16.54 8.57 5.01
C ARG A 16 -16.68 7.13 4.50
N GLY A 17 -15.82 6.21 4.96
CA GLY A 17 -15.94 4.77 4.69
C GLY A 17 -15.31 4.29 3.38
N HIS A 18 -14.71 5.17 2.57
CA HIS A 18 -14.08 4.78 1.30
C HIS A 18 -12.74 4.05 1.51
N GLY A 19 -12.01 4.37 2.58
CA GLY A 19 -10.68 3.82 2.88
C GLY A 19 -10.63 2.55 3.73
N LYS A 20 -11.69 2.24 4.50
CA LYS A 20 -11.70 1.15 5.51
C LYS A 20 -11.30 -0.23 4.99
N PRO A 21 -11.67 -0.66 3.76
CA PRO A 21 -11.24 -1.95 3.23
C PRO A 21 -9.75 -2.03 2.86
N LEU A 22 -9.06 -0.89 2.76
CA LEU A 22 -7.66 -0.81 2.33
C LEU A 22 -6.70 -0.54 3.48
N VAL A 23 -7.11 0.31 4.41
CA VAL A 23 -6.32 0.77 5.54
C VAL A 23 -7.24 0.98 6.75
N GLU A 24 -6.78 0.58 7.92
CA GLU A 24 -7.56 0.65 9.16
C GLU A 24 -7.81 2.08 9.65
N SER A 25 -7.00 3.04 9.21
CA SER A 25 -7.11 4.46 9.58
C SER A 25 -6.41 5.39 8.59
N ASP A 26 -6.70 6.69 8.68
CA ASP A 26 -5.97 7.76 7.98
C ASP A 26 -4.47 7.72 8.26
N LYS A 27 -4.07 7.33 9.48
CA LYS A 27 -2.65 7.18 9.83
C LYS A 27 -2.02 6.05 9.01
N GLY A 28 -2.69 4.91 8.90
CA GLY A 28 -2.28 3.81 8.02
C GLY A 28 -2.17 4.26 6.56
N LEU A 29 -3.15 5.04 6.08
CA LEU A 29 -3.12 5.63 4.74
C LEU A 29 -1.90 6.53 4.51
N ARG A 30 -1.57 7.39 5.48
CA ARG A 30 -0.40 8.27 5.40
C ARG A 30 0.91 7.49 5.32
N TYR A 31 1.04 6.39 6.06
CA TYR A 31 2.20 5.52 5.96
C TYR A 31 2.27 4.79 4.62
N PHE A 32 1.12 4.41 4.06
CA PHE A 32 1.05 3.76 2.75
C PHE A 32 1.40 4.71 1.61
N LEU A 33 0.89 5.93 1.64
CA LEU A 33 1.09 6.97 0.62
C LEU A 33 2.49 7.60 0.73
N THR A 34 3.49 6.85 0.30
CA THR A 34 4.87 7.34 0.11
C THR A 34 4.93 8.44 -0.94
N SER A 35 6.04 9.21 -1.00
CA SER A 35 6.22 10.27 -2.01
C SER A 35 5.98 9.77 -3.42
N GLU A 36 6.60 8.64 -3.79
CA GLU A 36 6.44 8.01 -5.11
C GLU A 36 4.96 7.72 -5.46
N ILE A 37 4.19 7.21 -4.51
CA ILE A 37 2.77 6.91 -4.74
C ILE A 37 1.97 8.20 -4.88
N LYS A 38 2.27 9.22 -4.07
CA LYS A 38 1.60 10.52 -4.20
C LYS A 38 1.86 11.12 -5.57
N ASP A 39 3.10 11.08 -6.05
CA ASP A 39 3.46 11.61 -7.36
C ASP A 39 2.75 10.84 -8.49
N GLU A 40 2.68 9.51 -8.41
CA GLU A 40 1.91 8.67 -9.36
C GLU A 40 0.42 9.05 -9.38
N LEU A 41 -0.20 9.24 -8.21
CA LEU A 41 -1.62 9.58 -8.09
C LEU A 41 -1.91 11.03 -8.52
N ILE A 42 -1.01 11.98 -8.26
CA ILE A 42 -1.11 13.38 -8.72
C ILE A 42 -0.99 13.43 -10.24
N ALA A 43 0.00 12.74 -10.81
CA ALA A 43 0.19 12.68 -12.27
C ALA A 43 -1.01 12.02 -12.98
N ALA A 44 -1.67 11.06 -12.32
CA ALA A 44 -2.91 10.45 -12.81
C ALA A 44 -4.16 11.32 -12.62
N GLY A 45 -4.05 12.48 -11.96
CA GLY A 45 -5.15 13.39 -11.67
C GLY A 45 -6.16 12.85 -10.66
N LEU A 46 -5.78 11.87 -9.83
CA LEU A 46 -6.68 11.23 -8.86
C LEU A 46 -6.71 11.95 -7.51
N ILE A 47 -5.62 12.66 -7.20
CA ILE A 47 -5.46 13.45 -6.00
C ILE A 47 -4.85 14.79 -6.37
N PHE A 48 -5.19 15.83 -5.62
CA PHE A 48 -4.65 17.17 -5.81
C PHE A 48 -4.55 17.90 -4.47
N THR A 49 -3.88 19.04 -4.45
CA THR A 49 -3.74 19.84 -3.23
C THR A 49 -4.59 21.10 -3.30
N VAL A 50 -5.33 21.37 -2.23
CA VAL A 50 -6.06 22.62 -2.00
C VAL A 50 -5.57 23.20 -0.69
N SER A 51 -4.93 24.37 -0.75
CA SER A 51 -4.19 24.97 0.36
C SER A 51 -3.12 24.02 0.90
N THR A 52 -3.40 23.31 1.99
CA THR A 52 -2.49 22.35 2.63
C THR A 52 -3.09 20.94 2.71
N ARG A 53 -4.29 20.75 2.16
CA ARG A 53 -5.02 19.48 2.22
C ARG A 53 -4.93 18.75 0.89
N LEU A 54 -4.70 17.46 0.97
CA LEU A 54 -4.78 16.56 -0.16
C LEU A 54 -6.24 16.17 -0.34
N MET A 55 -6.76 16.31 -1.55
CA MET A 55 -8.15 16.16 -1.91
C MET A 55 -8.31 15.17 -3.06
N THR A 56 -9.51 14.62 -3.20
CA THR A 56 -9.94 13.83 -4.35
C THR A 56 -11.36 14.24 -4.73
N ASP A 57 -11.67 14.22 -6.02
CA ASP A 57 -12.99 14.45 -6.60
C ASP A 57 -13.66 13.15 -7.07
N ASP A 58 -12.91 12.04 -7.07
CA ASP A 58 -13.37 10.70 -7.42
C ASP A 58 -12.82 9.67 -6.42
N PRO A 59 -13.48 9.51 -5.25
CA PRO A 59 -13.04 8.57 -4.23
C PRO A 59 -13.10 7.10 -4.70
N GLY A 60 -13.93 6.79 -5.69
CA GLY A 60 -14.07 5.44 -6.27
C GLY A 60 -12.86 5.08 -7.11
N ARG A 61 -12.49 5.95 -8.06
CA ARG A 61 -11.31 5.76 -8.92
C ARG A 61 -10.00 5.82 -8.13
N LEU A 62 -9.93 6.68 -7.10
CA LEU A 62 -8.81 6.65 -6.16
C LEU A 62 -8.68 5.29 -5.46
N ARG A 63 -9.80 4.71 -4.98
CA ARG A 63 -9.80 3.40 -4.34
C ARG A 63 -9.28 2.31 -5.26
N GLU A 64 -9.74 2.28 -6.51
CA GLU A 64 -9.28 1.31 -7.52
C GLU A 64 -7.78 1.43 -7.80
N ALA A 65 -7.28 2.65 -7.96
CA ALA A 65 -5.85 2.88 -8.17
C ALA A 65 -5.01 2.38 -6.99
N LEU A 66 -5.45 2.62 -5.76
CA LEU A 66 -4.75 2.14 -4.55
C LEU A 66 -4.74 0.61 -4.46
N VAL A 67 -5.83 -0.06 -4.85
CA VAL A 67 -5.89 -1.53 -4.95
C VAL A 67 -4.88 -2.04 -5.97
N GLU A 68 -4.79 -1.43 -7.15
CA GLU A 68 -3.85 -1.85 -8.19
C GLU A 68 -2.39 -1.63 -7.77
N ILE A 69 -2.09 -0.54 -7.07
CA ILE A 69 -0.76 -0.29 -6.48
C ILE A 69 -0.42 -1.39 -5.45
N LEU A 70 -1.36 -1.76 -4.58
CA LEU A 70 -1.17 -2.84 -3.60
C LEU A 70 -0.89 -4.18 -4.28
N LYS A 71 -1.67 -4.53 -5.32
CA LYS A 71 -1.45 -5.74 -6.11
C LYS A 71 -0.07 -5.75 -6.75
N ARG A 72 0.35 -4.64 -7.36
CA ARG A 72 1.68 -4.49 -8.00
C ARG A 72 2.80 -4.72 -7.00
N ARG A 73 2.72 -4.08 -5.82
CA ARG A 73 3.71 -4.26 -4.73
C ARG A 73 3.73 -5.68 -4.17
N SER A 74 2.56 -6.30 -3.99
CA SER A 74 2.45 -7.69 -3.53
C SER A 74 3.12 -8.66 -4.51
N LYS A 75 2.85 -8.51 -5.83
CA LYS A 75 3.50 -9.29 -6.88
C LYS A 75 5.03 -9.12 -6.87
N ALA A 76 5.52 -7.89 -6.76
CA ALA A 76 6.96 -7.62 -6.68
C ALA A 76 7.60 -8.27 -5.44
N ARG A 77 6.91 -8.27 -4.29
CA ARG A 77 7.39 -8.92 -3.07
C ARG A 77 7.41 -10.44 -3.19
N ALA A 78 6.39 -11.04 -3.80
CA ALA A 78 6.33 -12.47 -4.06
C ALA A 78 7.46 -12.92 -5.00
N ALA A 79 7.69 -12.18 -6.09
CA ALA A 79 8.78 -12.47 -7.02
C ALA A 79 10.17 -12.41 -6.35
N ARG A 80 10.39 -11.42 -5.47
CA ARG A 80 11.63 -11.33 -4.67
C ARG A 80 11.81 -12.52 -3.72
N ARG A 81 10.74 -13.01 -3.10
CA ARG A 81 10.80 -14.22 -2.25
C ARG A 81 11.20 -15.46 -3.03
N ILE A 82 10.56 -15.68 -4.19
CA ILE A 82 10.88 -16.79 -5.08
C ILE A 82 12.34 -16.72 -5.54
N ALA A 83 12.85 -15.53 -5.89
CA ALA A 83 14.23 -15.35 -6.32
C ALA A 83 15.25 -15.67 -5.20
N ILE A 84 14.92 -15.40 -3.93
CA ILE A 84 15.76 -15.75 -2.78
C ILE A 84 15.75 -17.27 -2.54
N GLU A 85 14.57 -17.90 -2.57
CA GLU A 85 14.40 -19.35 -2.38
C GLU A 85 15.07 -20.17 -3.49
N GLN A 86 15.08 -19.67 -4.73
CA GLN A 86 15.76 -20.31 -5.86
C GLN A 86 17.27 -20.02 -5.89
N GLY A 87 17.75 -18.99 -5.18
CA GLY A 87 19.16 -18.57 -5.15
C GLY A 87 19.98 -19.12 -3.97
N PHE A 88 19.34 -19.63 -2.92
CA PHE A 88 20.01 -20.25 -1.78
C PHE A 88 19.25 -21.52 -1.37
N PRO A 89 19.82 -22.73 -1.53
CA PRO A 89 19.26 -23.89 -0.84
C PRO A 89 19.35 -23.61 0.66
N LEU A 90 18.20 -23.57 1.33
CA LEU A 90 18.13 -23.54 2.79
C LEU A 90 18.98 -24.71 3.28
N ARG A 91 20.13 -24.38 3.86
CA ARG A 91 21.10 -25.34 4.38
C ARG A 91 20.33 -26.29 5.28
N SER A 92 20.17 -27.54 4.83
CA SER A 92 19.61 -28.61 5.64
C SER A 92 20.37 -28.60 6.96
N VAL A 93 19.69 -28.32 8.06
CA VAL A 93 20.29 -28.46 9.38
C VAL A 93 20.46 -29.96 9.56
N GLU A 94 21.63 -30.49 9.19
CA GLU A 94 22.06 -31.81 9.62
C GLU A 94 22.00 -31.79 11.14
N LYS A 95 21.03 -32.53 11.70
CA LYS A 95 21.04 -32.88 13.11
C LYS A 95 22.32 -33.68 13.31
N LEU A 96 23.27 -33.12 14.05
CA LEU A 96 24.32 -33.90 14.70
C LEU A 96 23.62 -34.83 15.69
N ASP A 97 23.31 -36.04 15.23
CA ASP A 97 23.24 -37.20 16.10
C ASP A 97 24.64 -37.83 16.21
N GLU A 98 24.89 -38.41 17.37
CA GLU A 98 26.07 -39.17 17.80
C GLU A 98 27.30 -38.39 18.32
N SER A 99 27.43 -38.40 19.65
CA SER A 99 28.70 -38.71 20.29
C SER A 99 28.47 -39.71 21.42
N PRO A 100 29.17 -40.86 21.42
CA PRO A 100 29.00 -41.92 22.41
C PRO A 100 29.77 -41.61 23.70
N ALA A 101 29.32 -42.19 24.81
CA ALA A 101 30.08 -42.30 26.06
C ALA A 101 30.27 -43.79 26.40
#